data_AF-A0A1I3CVM7-F1
#
_entry.id   AF-A0A1I3CVM7-F1
#
_cell.length_a   1.000
_cell.length_b   1.000
_cell.length_c   1.000
_cell.angle_alpha   90.00
_cell.angle_beta   90.00
_cell.angle_gamma   90.00
#
_symmetry.space_group_name_H-M   'P 1'
#
loop_
_entity.id
_entity.type
_entity.pdbx_description
1 polymer ?
#
loop_
_entity_poly.entity_id
_entity_poly.type
_entity_poly.pdbx_seq_one_letter_code
_entity_poly.pdbx_strand_id
1 'polypeptide(L)'
;MVVGAIVAFIGLLVWTLTGFLEVDARVTADDTPQSVVVGTDQDVLLWADPSAPDLDCVVVDAESGSQIRGRSPGGSFTRALDGREWEGVARYDAGSGRLEVTCPAALGEVEVGPAPAIGSFVGGIFATILVPLVLGGLGLVVLIVTGVLFATGRPRHEA
;
A
#
# COMPACT_ATOMS: atom_id res chain seq x y z
N MET A 1 1.55 -5.01 28.74
CA MET A 1 2.40 -4.63 27.59
C MET A 1 2.16 -5.47 26.34
N VAL A 2 2.11 -6.81 26.43
CA VAL A 2 1.93 -7.70 25.26
C VAL A 2 0.67 -7.36 24.44
N VAL A 3 -0.48 -7.17 25.08
CA VAL A 3 -1.74 -6.82 24.39
C VAL A 3 -1.63 -5.50 23.63
N GLY A 4 -0.99 -4.48 24.22
CA GLY A 4 -0.80 -3.18 23.55
C GLY A 4 0.13 -3.26 22.34
N ALA A 5 1.19 -4.07 22.41
CA ALA A 5 2.09 -4.32 21.28
C ALA A 5 1.38 -5.06 20.14
N ILE A 6 0.54 -6.05 20.46
CA ILE A 6 -0.25 -6.78 19.47
C ILE A 6 -1.25 -5.83 18.78
N VAL A 7 -1.97 -5.00 19.54
CA VAL A 7 -2.92 -4.03 18.95
C VAL A 7 -2.20 -3.02 18.06
N ALA A 8 -1.05 -2.50 18.48
CA ALA A 8 -0.26 -1.57 17.66
C ALA A 8 0.25 -2.23 16.36
N PHE A 9 0.71 -3.47 16.45
CA PHE A 9 1.15 -4.24 15.28
C PHE A 9 0.01 -4.48 14.30
N ILE A 10 -1.15 -4.96 14.79
CA ILE A 10 -2.33 -5.20 13.95
C ILE A 10 -2.81 -3.89 13.30
N GLY A 11 -2.85 -2.79 14.04
CA GLY A 11 -3.25 -1.49 13.51
C GLY A 11 -2.35 -1.00 12.37
N LEU A 12 -1.03 -1.10 12.54
CA LEU A 12 -0.07 -0.76 11.48
C LEU A 12 -0.21 -1.66 10.26
N LEU A 13 -0.40 -2.97 10.48
CA LEU A 13 -0.58 -3.93 9.40
C LEU A 13 -1.84 -3.64 8.58
N VAL A 14 -2.98 -3.39 9.24
CA VAL A 14 -4.24 -3.03 8.59
C VAL A 14 -4.08 -1.75 7.78
N TRP A 15 -3.51 -0.70 8.39
CA TRP A 15 -3.27 0.58 7.70
C TRP A 15 -2.34 0.45 6.49
N THR A 16 -1.37 -0.46 6.54
CA THR A 16 -0.47 -0.72 5.41
C THR A 16 -1.17 -1.48 4.28
N LEU A 17 -2.10 -2.37 4.62
CA LEU A 17 -2.80 -3.23 3.65
C LEU A 17 -4.00 -2.56 2.98
N THR A 18 -4.62 -1.53 3.58
CA THR A 18 -5.80 -0.86 3.01
C THR A 18 -5.54 -0.30 1.61
N GLY A 19 -4.37 0.28 1.36
CA GLY A 19 -4.02 0.84 0.05
C GLY A 19 -3.87 -0.19 -1.08
N PHE A 20 -3.71 -1.48 -0.78
CA PHE A 20 -3.66 -2.54 -1.79
C PHE A 20 -5.04 -3.09 -2.16
N LEU A 21 -6.03 -2.90 -1.27
CA LEU A 21 -7.38 -3.44 -1.39
C LEU A 21 -8.37 -2.42 -1.97
N GLU A 22 -7.99 -1.14 -2.05
CA GLU A 22 -8.80 -0.12 -2.69
C GLU A 22 -8.78 -0.28 -4.22
N VAL A 23 -9.99 -0.28 -4.77
CA VAL A 23 -10.27 -0.23 -6.20
C VAL A 23 -11.18 0.97 -6.39
N ASP A 24 -10.71 1.96 -7.14
CA ASP A 24 -11.50 3.16 -7.41
C ASP A 24 -12.56 2.86 -8.48
N ALA A 25 -12.18 2.08 -9.51
CA ALA A 25 -13.11 1.62 -10.54
C ALA A 25 -12.61 0.42 -11.34
N ARG A 26 -13.57 -0.19 -12.06
CA ARG A 26 -13.31 -1.18 -13.11
C ARG A 26 -13.75 -0.60 -14.44
N VAL A 27 -12.85 -0.67 -15.41
CA VAL A 27 -13.02 -0.18 -16.78
C VAL A 27 -13.07 -1.39 -17.70
N THR A 28 -14.14 -1.50 -18.49
CA THR A 28 -14.17 -2.50 -19.56
C THR A 28 -13.32 -1.98 -20.70
N ALA A 29 -12.32 -2.75 -21.13
CA ALA A 29 -11.55 -2.41 -22.31
C ALA A 29 -12.38 -2.79 -23.54
N ASP A 30 -12.94 -1.78 -24.21
CA ASP A 30 -13.80 -1.91 -25.38
C ASP A 30 -13.55 -0.78 -26.40
N ASP A 31 -12.39 -0.13 -26.33
CA ASP A 31 -12.01 1.04 -27.11
C ASP A 31 -12.91 2.28 -26.89
N THR A 32 -13.78 2.27 -25.87
CA THR A 32 -14.60 3.43 -25.50
C THR A 32 -14.01 4.18 -24.29
N PRO A 33 -14.06 5.53 -24.30
CA PRO A 33 -13.63 6.32 -23.14
C PRO A 33 -14.62 6.15 -21.99
N GLN A 34 -14.10 5.77 -20.82
CA GLN A 34 -14.88 5.64 -19.60
C GLN A 34 -14.38 6.64 -18.56
N SER A 35 -15.32 7.40 -17.98
CA SER A 35 -15.01 8.37 -16.93
C SER A 35 -14.85 7.68 -15.59
N VAL A 36 -13.76 8.02 -14.90
CA VAL A 36 -13.34 7.42 -13.63
C VAL A 36 -13.02 8.53 -12.64
N VAL A 37 -13.43 8.36 -11.38
CA VAL A 37 -13.08 9.26 -10.29
C VAL A 37 -12.05 8.58 -9.42
N VAL A 38 -10.94 9.27 -9.15
CA VAL A 38 -9.79 8.76 -8.39
C VAL A 38 -9.38 9.76 -7.32
N GLY A 39 -8.73 9.28 -6.27
CA GLY A 39 -8.12 10.15 -5.27
C GLY A 39 -6.95 10.95 -5.87
N THR A 40 -6.80 12.22 -5.47
CA THR A 40 -5.71 13.11 -5.94
C THR A 40 -4.46 13.07 -5.07
N ASP A 41 -4.50 12.35 -3.95
CA ASP A 41 -3.43 12.36 -2.94
C ASP A 41 -2.22 11.50 -3.36
N GLN A 42 -2.39 10.64 -4.37
CA GLN A 42 -1.37 9.72 -4.86
C GLN A 42 -1.55 9.43 -6.35
N ASP A 43 -0.47 8.97 -6.99
CA ASP A 43 -0.53 8.47 -8.36
C ASP A 43 -1.54 7.31 -8.47
N VAL A 44 -2.06 7.11 -9.68
CA VAL A 44 -2.99 6.03 -10.02
C VAL A 44 -2.23 4.91 -10.73
N LEU A 45 -2.60 3.67 -10.47
CA LEU A 45 -2.09 2.49 -11.17
C LEU A 45 -3.21 1.82 -11.95
N LEU A 46 -2.94 1.51 -13.22
CA LEU A 46 -3.75 0.58 -13.99
C LEU A 46 -3.33 -0.84 -13.66
N TRP A 47 -4.33 -1.69 -13.41
CA TRP A 47 -4.17 -3.10 -13.15
C TRP A 47 -4.83 -3.89 -14.26
N ALA A 48 -4.15 -4.90 -14.78
CA ALA A 48 -4.65 -5.74 -15.85
C ALA A 48 -4.33 -7.21 -15.58
N ASP A 49 -4.92 -8.09 -16.38
CA ASP A 49 -4.57 -9.51 -16.36
C ASP A 49 -3.08 -9.68 -16.76
N PRO A 50 -2.27 -10.43 -15.99
CA PRO A 50 -0.84 -10.64 -16.30
C PRO A 50 -0.60 -11.34 -17.64
N SER A 51 -1.63 -11.98 -18.22
CA SER A 51 -1.56 -12.57 -19.55
C SER A 51 -1.75 -11.59 -20.70
N ALA A 52 -2.08 -10.32 -20.41
CA ALA A 52 -2.29 -9.26 -21.42
C ALA A 52 -0.96 -8.55 -21.76
N PRO A 53 -0.40 -8.75 -22.97
CA PRO A 53 0.99 -8.38 -23.27
C PRO A 53 1.22 -6.91 -23.66
N ASP A 54 0.19 -6.14 -24.03
CA ASP A 54 0.34 -4.78 -24.58
C ASP A 54 -0.76 -3.83 -24.06
N LEU A 55 -0.42 -3.04 -23.03
CA LEU A 55 -1.32 -2.06 -22.40
C LEU A 55 -1.06 -0.63 -22.88
N ASP A 56 -1.53 -0.32 -24.08
CA ASP A 56 -1.58 1.06 -24.61
C ASP A 56 -2.92 1.73 -24.27
N CYS A 57 -3.29 1.75 -22.99
CA CYS A 57 -4.43 2.56 -22.57
C CYS A 57 -4.11 4.06 -22.68
N VAL A 58 -5.07 4.82 -23.20
CA VAL A 58 -5.00 6.29 -23.24
C VAL A 58 -5.73 6.83 -22.02
N VAL A 59 -5.04 7.65 -21.23
CA VAL A 59 -5.60 8.34 -20.07
C VAL A 59 -5.60 9.84 -20.33
N VAL A 60 -6.76 10.47 -20.14
CA VAL A 60 -6.96 11.92 -20.32
C VAL A 60 -7.52 12.49 -19.02
N ASP A 61 -7.00 13.63 -18.58
CA ASP A 61 -7.61 14.39 -17.50
C ASP A 61 -8.88 15.07 -18.03
N ALA A 62 -10.04 14.69 -17.50
CA ALA A 62 -11.33 15.12 -18.03
C ALA A 62 -11.61 16.61 -17.85
N GLU A 63 -10.94 17.26 -16.89
CA GLU A 63 -11.17 18.68 -16.59
C GLU A 63 -10.34 19.59 -17.50
N SER A 64 -9.09 19.23 -17.76
CA SER A 64 -8.17 19.96 -18.63
C SER A 64 -8.17 19.48 -20.08
N GLY A 65 -8.71 18.29 -20.36
CA GLY A 65 -8.63 17.62 -21.65
C GLY A 65 -7.21 17.17 -22.03
N SER A 66 -6.26 17.19 -21.09
CA SER A 66 -4.86 16.88 -21.35
C SER A 66 -4.59 15.39 -21.21
N GLN A 67 -3.92 14.79 -22.20
CA GLN A 67 -3.49 13.40 -22.09
C GLN A 67 -2.39 13.26 -21.03
N ILE A 68 -2.59 12.33 -20.10
CA ILE A 68 -1.63 11.99 -19.05
C ILE A 68 -0.74 10.87 -19.57
N ARG A 69 0.57 11.12 -19.63
CA ARG A 69 1.53 10.10 -20.08
C ARG A 69 1.73 9.05 -18.99
N GLY A 70 1.50 7.79 -19.35
CA GLY A 70 1.80 6.64 -18.51
C GLY A 70 3.30 6.52 -18.26
N ARG A 71 3.65 6.17 -17.02
CA ARG A 71 5.00 5.88 -16.56
C ARG A 71 5.11 4.41 -16.18
N SER A 72 6.34 3.88 -16.20
CA SER A 72 6.60 2.58 -15.60
C SER A 72 6.17 2.59 -14.12
N PRO A 73 5.55 1.51 -13.61
CA PRO A 73 5.19 1.39 -12.20
C PRO A 73 6.38 1.52 -11.23
N GLY A 74 7.61 1.35 -11.71
CA GLY A 74 8.83 1.39 -10.88
C GLY A 74 9.12 0.11 -10.11
N GLY A 75 8.41 -0.97 -10.43
CA GLY A 75 8.52 -2.31 -9.84
C GLY A 75 7.49 -3.25 -10.45
N SER A 76 7.52 -4.53 -10.08
CA SER A 76 6.43 -5.47 -10.36
C SER A 76 5.46 -5.43 -9.19
N PHE A 77 4.18 -5.19 -9.50
CA PHE A 77 3.10 -5.20 -8.52
C PHE A 77 2.09 -6.25 -8.94
N THR A 78 1.90 -7.26 -8.10
CA THR A 78 0.83 -8.24 -8.31
C THR A 78 -0.10 -8.26 -7.11
N ARG A 79 -1.40 -8.45 -7.37
CA ARG A 79 -2.42 -8.63 -6.32
C ARG A 79 -3.41 -9.71 -6.72
N ALA A 80 -3.92 -10.42 -5.72
CA ALA A 80 -5.02 -11.35 -5.90
C ALA A 80 -6.30 -10.73 -5.33
N LEU A 81 -7.28 -10.46 -6.19
CA LEU A 81 -8.56 -9.87 -5.83
C LEU A 81 -9.70 -10.60 -6.54
N ASP A 82 -10.78 -10.93 -5.81
CA ASP A 82 -11.93 -11.70 -6.32
C ASP A 82 -11.56 -13.03 -7.01
N GLY A 83 -10.51 -13.69 -6.53
CA GLY A 83 -10.03 -14.95 -7.10
C GLY A 83 -9.30 -14.81 -8.45
N ARG A 84 -8.98 -13.58 -8.86
CA ARG A 84 -8.18 -13.26 -10.06
C ARG A 84 -6.86 -12.63 -9.66
N GLU A 85 -5.86 -12.86 -10.50
CA GLU A 85 -4.55 -12.21 -10.38
C GLU A 85 -4.52 -10.96 -11.25
N TRP A 86 -3.96 -9.90 -10.70
CA TRP A 86 -3.83 -8.60 -11.35
C TRP A 86 -2.40 -8.15 -11.28
N GLU A 87 -1.89 -7.60 -12.37
CA GLU A 87 -0.58 -6.98 -12.45
C GLU A 87 -0.72 -5.47 -12.69
N GLY A 88 0.06 -4.69 -11.95
CA GLY A 88 0.16 -3.25 -12.11
C GLY A 88 1.06 -2.91 -13.29
N VAL A 89 0.50 -2.30 -14.33
CA VAL A 89 1.14 -2.24 -15.66
C VAL A 89 1.55 -0.84 -16.07
N ALA A 90 0.83 0.18 -15.61
CA ALA A 90 1.18 1.57 -15.88
C ALA A 90 0.75 2.48 -14.73
N ARG A 91 1.57 3.50 -14.45
CA ARG A 91 1.31 4.52 -13.43
C ARG A 91 1.01 5.87 -14.08
N TYR A 92 0.00 6.56 -13.58
CA TYR A 92 -0.46 7.86 -14.06
C TYR A 92 -0.51 8.87 -12.92
N ASP A 93 -0.35 10.14 -13.26
CA ASP A 93 -0.69 11.23 -12.35
C ASP A 93 -2.21 11.31 -12.20
N ALA A 94 -2.72 11.54 -11.00
CA ALA A 94 -4.17 11.63 -10.76
C ALA A 94 -4.81 12.91 -11.34
N GLY A 95 -4.01 13.93 -11.64
CA GLY A 95 -4.49 15.20 -12.20
C GLY A 95 -5.56 15.85 -11.32
N SER A 96 -6.70 16.15 -11.92
CA SER A 96 -7.90 16.70 -11.26
C SER A 96 -8.71 15.69 -10.45
N GLY A 97 -8.36 14.39 -10.50
CA GLY A 97 -9.13 13.30 -9.90
C GLY A 97 -10.29 12.81 -10.76
N ARG A 98 -10.48 13.37 -11.96
CA ARG A 98 -11.42 12.87 -12.98
C ARG A 98 -10.67 12.51 -14.25
N LEU A 99 -10.62 11.21 -14.53
CA LEU A 99 -9.87 10.65 -15.64
C LEU A 99 -10.83 10.02 -16.66
N GLU A 100 -10.57 10.22 -17.94
CA GLU A 100 -11.14 9.41 -19.02
C GLU A 100 -10.11 8.37 -19.43
N VAL A 101 -10.47 7.10 -19.29
CA VAL A 101 -9.60 5.97 -19.61
C VAL A 101 -10.18 5.24 -20.80
N THR A 102 -9.36 5.06 -21.83
CA THR A 102 -9.71 4.28 -23.03
C THR A 102 -8.69 3.17 -23.18
N CYS A 103 -9.15 1.92 -23.14
CA CYS A 103 -8.29 0.74 -23.25
C CYS A 103 -8.70 -0.13 -24.45
N PRO A 104 -7.73 -0.68 -25.21
CA PRO A 104 -8.01 -1.58 -26.33
C PRO A 104 -8.79 -2.83 -25.92
N ALA A 105 -9.74 -3.26 -26.74
CA ALA A 105 -10.62 -4.40 -26.42
C ALA A 105 -9.90 -5.72 -26.10
N ALA A 106 -8.67 -5.89 -26.58
CA ALA A 106 -7.83 -7.06 -26.32
C ALA A 106 -7.47 -7.26 -24.84
N LEU A 107 -7.60 -6.23 -24.00
CA LEU A 107 -7.23 -6.26 -22.59
C LEU A 107 -8.32 -6.83 -21.67
N GLY A 108 -9.56 -6.94 -22.15
CA GLY A 108 -10.68 -7.41 -21.34
C GLY A 108 -11.09 -6.40 -20.26
N GLU A 109 -10.70 -6.63 -19.01
CA GLU A 109 -11.06 -5.76 -17.88
C GLU A 109 -9.80 -5.14 -17.27
N VAL A 110 -9.84 -3.84 -17.00
CA VAL A 110 -8.76 -3.08 -16.38
C VAL A 110 -9.29 -2.45 -15.10
N GLU A 111 -8.56 -2.57 -13.99
CA GLU A 111 -8.89 -1.85 -12.77
C GLU A 111 -8.05 -0.58 -12.64
N VAL A 112 -8.69 0.47 -12.16
CA VAL A 112 -8.06 1.74 -11.82
C VAL A 112 -8.07 1.84 -10.31
N GLY A 113 -6.90 2.09 -9.72
CA GLY A 113 -6.81 2.27 -8.28
C GLY A 113 -5.55 3.00 -7.86
N PRO A 114 -5.41 3.29 -6.56
CA PRO A 114 -4.25 4.00 -6.05
C PRO A 114 -2.96 3.23 -6.29
N ALA A 115 -1.92 3.92 -6.72
CA ALA A 115 -0.59 3.33 -6.84
C ALA A 115 -0.01 3.09 -5.44
N PRO A 116 0.42 1.85 -5.12
CA PRO A 116 1.03 1.58 -3.84
C PRO A 116 2.31 2.41 -3.68
N ALA A 117 2.33 3.25 -2.65
CA ALA A 117 3.47 4.09 -2.35
C ALA A 117 4.64 3.22 -1.86
N ILE A 118 5.62 2.98 -2.74
CA ILE A 118 6.83 2.22 -2.42
C ILE A 118 7.56 2.84 -1.21
N GLY A 119 7.48 4.18 -1.04
CA GLY A 119 8.03 4.89 0.11
C GLY A 119 7.39 4.48 1.44
N SER A 120 6.06 4.30 1.49
CA SER A 120 5.38 3.82 2.69
C SER A 120 5.56 2.32 2.89
N PHE A 121 5.80 1.54 1.83
CA PHE A 121 6.12 0.12 1.94
C PHE A 121 7.46 -0.11 2.65
N VAL A 122 8.52 0.58 2.23
CA VAL A 122 9.84 0.51 2.88
C VAL A 122 9.74 1.04 4.32
N GLY A 123 9.07 2.17 4.52
CA GLY A 123 8.78 2.69 5.87
C GLY A 123 8.02 1.69 6.74
N GLY A 124 7.06 0.98 6.17
CA GLY A 124 6.26 -0.07 6.83
C GLY A 124 7.09 -1.29 7.21
N ILE A 125 8.00 -1.74 6.34
CA ILE A 125 8.96 -2.82 6.69
C ILE A 125 9.86 -2.37 7.84
N PHE A 126 10.44 -1.17 7.76
CA PHE A 126 11.25 -0.65 8.86
C PHE A 126 10.44 -0.51 10.15
N ALA A 127 9.20 -0.05 10.08
CA ALA A 127 8.33 0.05 11.25
C ALA A 127 8.01 -1.33 11.85
N THR A 128 7.64 -2.32 11.02
CA THR A 128 7.32 -3.68 11.49
C THR A 128 8.51 -4.41 12.09
N ILE A 129 9.75 -4.07 11.73
CA ILE A 129 10.97 -4.61 12.34
C ILE A 129 11.40 -3.79 13.57
N LEU A 130 11.48 -2.46 13.44
CA LEU A 130 12.01 -1.59 14.49
C LEU A 130 11.08 -1.48 15.70
N VAL A 131 9.75 -1.44 15.49
CA VAL A 131 8.79 -1.29 16.59
C VAL A 131 8.86 -2.47 17.58
N PRO A 132 8.77 -3.74 17.16
CA PRO A 132 8.94 -4.86 18.07
C PRO A 132 10.34 -4.91 18.68
N LEU A 133 11.38 -4.55 17.94
CA LEU A 133 12.77 -4.58 18.41
C LEU A 133 13.02 -3.55 19.52
N VAL A 134 12.49 -2.33 19.37
CA VAL A 134 12.55 -1.29 20.41
C VAL A 134 11.69 -1.68 21.62
N LEU A 135 10.48 -2.18 21.40
CA LEU A 135 9.60 -2.63 22.49
C LEU A 135 10.22 -3.80 23.27
N GLY A 136 10.79 -4.79 22.57
CA GLY A 136 11.50 -5.91 23.16
C GLY A 136 12.75 -5.46 23.92
N GLY A 137 13.53 -4.53 23.36
CA GLY A 137 14.68 -3.93 24.01
C GLY A 137 14.34 -3.20 25.30
N LEU A 138 13.29 -2.36 25.29
CA LEU A 138 12.80 -1.68 26.49
C LEU A 138 12.33 -2.67 27.56
N GLY A 139 11.61 -3.72 27.17
CA GLY A 139 11.20 -4.79 28.08
C GLY A 139 12.38 -5.51 28.73
N LEU A 140 13.42 -5.81 27.95
CA LEU A 140 14.65 -6.42 28.44
C LEU A 140 15.38 -5.53 29.45
N VAL A 141 15.49 -4.22 29.18
CA VAL A 141 16.11 -3.25 30.09
C VAL A 141 15.39 -3.23 31.44
N VAL A 142 14.05 -3.18 31.43
CA VAL A 142 13.24 -3.20 32.67
C VAL A 142 13.48 -4.49 33.47
N LEU A 143 13.54 -5.65 32.82
CA LEU A 143 13.83 -6.92 33.48
C LEU A 143 15.22 -6.94 34.10
N ILE A 144 16.24 -6.45 33.39
CA ILE A 144 17.61 -6.36 33.88
C ILE A 144 17.67 -5.45 35.12
N VAL A 145 17.14 -4.24 35.03
CA VAL A 145 17.15 -3.28 36.15
C VAL A 145 16.42 -3.85 37.37
N THR A 146 15.24 -4.44 37.16
CA THR A 146 14.47 -5.06 38.24
C THR A 146 15.22 -6.22 38.87
N GLY A 147 15.84 -7.08 38.07
CA GLY A 147 16.65 -8.20 38.55
C GLY A 147 17.86 -7.74 39.36
N VAL A 148 18.57 -6.69 38.91
CA VAL A 148 19.69 -6.09 39.63
C VAL A 148 19.23 -5.47 40.95
N LEU A 149 18.17 -4.67 40.94
CA LEU A 149 17.62 -4.07 42.15
C LEU A 149 17.18 -5.12 43.17
N PHE A 150 16.57 -6.21 42.72
CA PHE A 150 16.17 -7.31 43.59
C PHE A 150 17.38 -8.07 44.17
N ALA A 151 18.41 -8.33 43.34
CA ALA A 151 19.62 -9.03 43.77
C ALA A 151 20.48 -8.19 44.73
N THR A 152 20.55 -6.88 44.51
CA THR A 152 21.34 -5.94 45.32
C THR A 152 20.58 -5.39 46.52
N GLY A 153 19.24 -5.38 46.48
CA GLY A 153 18.35 -4.89 47.53
C GLY A 153 18.13 -5.86 48.70
N ARG A 154 19.11 -6.72 49.03
CA ARG A 154 19.02 -7.59 50.22
C ARG A 154 18.81 -6.75 51.50
N PRO A 155 18.03 -7.26 52.48
CA PRO A 155 17.39 -6.45 53.50
C PRO A 155 18.39 -5.90 54.51
N ARG A 156 18.25 -4.63 54.87
CA ARG A 156 18.71 -4.15 56.18
C ARG A 156 17.87 -4.88 57.22
N HIS A 157 18.43 -5.92 57.83
CA HIS A 157 17.93 -6.42 59.10
C HIS A 157 18.08 -5.28 60.11
N GLU A 158 17.01 -4.52 60.33
CA GLU A 158 16.90 -3.69 61.53
C GLU A 158 16.78 -4.64 62.71
N ALA A 159 17.73 -4.50 63.63
CA ALA A 159 17.97 -5.32 64.81
C ALA A 159 17.00 -5.01 65.96
#